data_AF-A0A239HYE7-F1
#
_entry.id   AF-A0A239HYE7-F1
#
_cell.length_a   1.000
_cell.length_b   1.000
_cell.length_c   1.000
_cell.angle_alpha   90.00
_cell.angle_beta   90.00
_cell.angle_gamma   90.00
#
_symmetry.space_group_name_H-M   'P 1'
#
loop_
_entity.id
_entity.type
_entity.pdbx_description
1 polymer ?
#
loop_
_entity_poly.entity_id
_entity_poly.type
_entity_poly.pdbx_seq_one_letter_code
_entity_poly.pdbx_strand_id
1 'polypeptide(L)'
;MSGDRSIVDAANICRFEIATDACPQVLARLLGYFAQQDQLISMLHQRMVGDGLRVTLETAWLDPDRARIIAARIGNLLAVRAVDVRSVAPCDA
;
A
#
# COMPACT_ATOMS: atom_id res chain seq x y z
N MET A 1 10.73 -35.28 -3.71
CA MET A 1 9.31 -35.20 -4.07
C MET A 1 9.03 -33.77 -4.49
N SER A 2 9.12 -33.55 -5.80
CA SER A 2 8.64 -32.33 -6.48
C SER A 2 7.13 -32.46 -6.58
N GLY A 3 6.40 -31.49 -6.04
CA GLY A 3 4.94 -31.51 -6.02
C GLY A 3 4.41 -30.11 -5.75
N ASP A 4 3.79 -29.55 -6.79
CA ASP A 4 2.82 -28.47 -6.77
C ASP A 4 3.30 -27.01 -6.65
N ARG A 5 3.89 -26.55 -7.75
CA ARG A 5 4.13 -25.15 -8.08
C ARG A 5 2.94 -24.54 -8.85
N SER A 6 1.71 -24.97 -8.53
CA SER A 6 0.49 -24.71 -9.32
C SER A 6 -0.59 -23.87 -8.62
N ILE A 7 -0.34 -23.34 -7.43
CA ILE A 7 -1.22 -22.34 -6.79
C ILE A 7 -0.46 -21.02 -6.72
N VAL A 8 -0.10 -20.49 -7.88
CA VAL A 8 0.09 -19.05 -8.00
C VAL A 8 -1.34 -18.51 -8.12
N ASP A 9 -2.08 -18.54 -7.01
CA ASP A 9 -3.26 -17.67 -6.88
C ASP A 9 -2.75 -16.29 -7.26
N ALA A 10 -3.27 -15.71 -8.33
CA ALA A 10 -2.87 -14.40 -8.81
C ALA A 10 -2.89 -13.47 -7.59
N ALA A 11 -1.70 -13.11 -7.08
CA ALA A 11 -1.63 -12.46 -5.79
C ALA A 11 -2.46 -11.18 -5.91
N ASN A 12 -3.50 -11.03 -5.08
CA ASN A 12 -4.31 -9.83 -5.11
C ASN A 12 -3.41 -8.66 -4.71
N ILE A 13 -2.93 -7.93 -5.71
CA ILE A 13 -2.10 -6.75 -5.49
C ILE A 13 -3.04 -5.59 -5.24
N CYS A 14 -2.87 -4.93 -4.10
CA CYS A 14 -3.58 -3.71 -3.77
C CYS A 14 -2.61 -2.54 -3.85
N ARG A 15 -2.97 -1.52 -4.64
CA ARG A 15 -2.23 -0.26 -4.74
C ARG A 15 -2.92 0.79 -3.89
N PHE A 16 -2.16 1.39 -2.98
CA PHE A 16 -2.57 2.54 -2.17
C PHE A 16 -1.95 3.81 -2.76
N GLU A 17 -2.79 4.83 -2.97
CA GLU A 17 -2.36 6.16 -3.34
C GLU A 17 -2.68 7.12 -2.20
N ILE A 18 -1.63 7.63 -1.56
CA ILE A 18 -1.72 8.39 -0.32
C ILE A 18 -1.20 9.80 -0.58
N ALA A 19 -2.05 10.80 -0.36
CA ALA A 19 -1.67 12.21 -0.39
C ALA A 19 -1.47 12.69 1.05
N THR A 20 -0.32 13.30 1.32
CA THR A 20 0.04 13.81 2.65
C THR A 20 0.60 15.21 2.58
N ASP A 21 0.68 15.89 3.71
CA ASP A 21 1.55 17.07 3.86
C ASP A 21 3.02 16.62 3.79
N ALA A 22 3.92 17.56 3.45
CA ALA A 22 5.35 17.33 3.44
C ALA A 22 5.92 17.27 4.87
N CYS A 23 5.60 16.19 5.60
CA CYS A 23 6.17 15.91 6.92
C CYS A 23 7.29 14.86 6.78
N PRO A 24 8.52 15.13 7.27
CA PRO A 24 9.65 14.20 7.14
C PRO A 24 9.38 12.79 7.68
N GLN A 25 8.47 12.67 8.66
CA GLN A 25 8.19 11.43 9.38
C GLN A 25 7.04 10.62 8.78
N VAL A 26 6.29 11.18 7.81
CA VAL A 26 5.07 10.55 7.30
C VAL A 26 5.36 9.21 6.62
N LEU A 27 6.45 9.12 5.87
CA LEU A 27 6.85 7.88 5.20
C LEU A 27 7.13 6.76 6.21
N ALA A 28 7.91 7.07 7.26
CA ALA A 28 8.21 6.10 8.31
C ALA A 28 6.95 5.62 9.05
N ARG A 29 5.98 6.52 9.30
CA ARG A 29 4.68 6.15 9.90
C ARG A 29 3.88 5.23 9.00
N LEU A 30 3.80 5.53 7.70
CA LEU A 30 3.10 4.68 6.73
C LEU A 30 3.74 3.29 6.69
N LEU A 31 5.06 3.21 6.51
CA LEU A 31 5.79 1.95 6.49
C LEU A 31 5.59 1.14 7.78
N GLY A 32 5.72 1.79 8.94
CA GLY A 32 5.48 1.14 10.23
C GLY A 32 4.04 0.64 10.39
N TYR A 33 3.06 1.37 9.85
CA TYR A 33 1.67 0.95 9.86
C TYR A 33 1.45 -0.34 9.05
N PHE A 34 1.95 -0.41 7.81
CA PHE A 34 1.85 -1.64 7.00
C PHE A 34 2.57 -2.83 7.67
N ALA A 35 3.75 -2.59 8.26
CA ALA A 35 4.47 -3.62 9.01
C ALA A 35 3.65 -4.16 10.20
N GLN A 36 2.96 -3.29 10.95
CA GLN A 36 2.07 -3.72 12.04
C GLN A 36 0.85 -4.53 11.56
N GLN A 37 0.46 -4.40 10.30
CA GLN A 37 -0.62 -5.18 9.69
C GLN A 37 -0.13 -6.50 9.04
N ASP A 38 1.15 -6.84 9.22
CA ASP A 38 1.81 -7.97 8.58
C ASP A 38 1.68 -7.91 7.04
N GLN A 39 1.82 -6.70 6.48
CA GLN A 39 1.72 -6.46 5.04
C GLN A 39 3.09 -6.13 4.45
N LEU A 40 3.56 -6.99 3.55
CA LEU A 40 4.79 -6.77 2.81
C LEU A 40 4.53 -5.79 1.65
N ILE A 41 5.34 -4.75 1.58
CA ILE A 41 5.29 -3.76 0.50
C ILE A 41 6.20 -4.25 -0.63
N SER A 42 5.62 -4.50 -1.80
CA SER A 42 6.34 -4.94 -3.01
C SER A 42 6.89 -3.76 -3.82
N MET A 43 6.20 -2.61 -3.78
CA MET A 43 6.62 -1.40 -4.47
C MET A 43 6.34 -0.18 -3.60
N LEU A 44 7.30 0.75 -3.58
CA LEU A 44 7.14 2.07 -2.98
C LEU A 44 7.65 3.12 -3.94
N HIS A 45 6.81 4.11 -4.22
CA HIS A 45 7.20 5.30 -4.95
C HIS A 45 6.72 6.54 -4.20
N GLN A 46 7.56 7.58 -4.17
CA GLN A 46 7.18 8.86 -3.58
C GLN A 46 7.56 10.01 -4.51
N ARG A 47 6.74 11.05 -4.51
CA ARG A 47 7.05 12.30 -5.21
C ARG A 47 6.45 13.49 -4.48
N MET A 48 7.14 14.62 -4.55
CA MET A 48 6.59 15.89 -4.11
C MET A 48 5.53 16.36 -5.11
N VAL A 49 4.40 16.87 -4.61
CA VAL A 49 3.32 17.46 -5.43
C VAL A 49 2.88 18.74 -4.73
N GLY A 50 3.27 19.89 -5.28
CA GLY A 50 3.10 21.18 -4.61
C GLY A 50 3.88 21.22 -3.29
N ASP A 51 3.19 21.56 -2.21
CA ASP A 51 3.71 21.54 -0.83
C ASP A 51 3.56 20.17 -0.13
N GLY A 52 3.08 19.16 -0.86
CA GLY A 52 2.73 17.85 -0.37
C GLY A 52 3.65 16.74 -0.80
N LEU A 53 3.45 15.57 -0.20
CA LEU A 53 4.03 14.31 -0.64
C LEU A 53 2.91 13.39 -1.15
N ARG A 54 3.11 12.77 -2.31
CA ARG A 54 2.28 11.67 -2.78
C ARG A 54 3.08 10.39 -2.71
N VAL A 55 2.55 9.41 -1.98
CA VAL A 55 3.15 8.09 -1.78
C VAL A 55 2.27 7.06 -2.47
N THR A 56 2.88 6.19 -3.26
CA THR A 56 2.23 5.02 -3.87
C THR A 56 2.87 3.77 -3.29
N LEU A 57 2.04 2.88 -2.75
CA LEU A 57 2.47 1.61 -2.16
C LEU A 57 1.71 0.48 -2.82
N GLU A 58 2.39 -0.65 -3.02
CA GLU A 58 1.74 -1.90 -3.43
C GLU A 58 2.02 -2.99 -2.42
N THR A 59 1.00 -3.79 -2.14
CA THR A 59 1.09 -4.98 -1.30
C THR A 59 0.42 -6.14 -2.03
N ALA A 60 1.05 -7.30 -2.02
CA ALA A 60 0.48 -8.52 -2.56
C ALA A 60 -0.30 -9.29 -1.49
N TRP A 61 -1.13 -10.26 -1.90
CA TRP A 61 -1.87 -11.16 -1.00
C TRP A 61 -2.82 -10.44 -0.04
N LEU A 62 -3.34 -9.28 -0.45
CA LEU A 62 -4.26 -8.49 0.36
C LEU A 62 -5.67 -8.54 -0.21
N ASP A 63 -6.60 -9.01 0.61
CA ASP A 63 -8.03 -8.98 0.32
C ASP A 63 -8.52 -7.53 0.10
N PRO A 64 -9.33 -7.24 -0.94
CA PRO A 64 -9.81 -5.89 -1.23
C PRO A 64 -10.61 -5.22 -0.10
N ASP A 65 -11.42 -5.97 0.64
CA ASP A 65 -12.20 -5.40 1.76
C ASP A 65 -11.25 -5.02 2.90
N ARG A 66 -10.28 -5.87 3.21
CA ARG A 66 -9.21 -5.55 4.16
C ARG A 66 -8.37 -4.35 3.70
N ALA A 67 -8.09 -4.23 2.41
CA ALA A 67 -7.39 -3.08 1.83
C ALA A 67 -8.16 -1.78 2.04
N ARG A 68 -9.49 -1.78 1.87
CA ARG A 68 -10.35 -0.60 2.16
C ARG A 68 -10.34 -0.24 3.64
N ILE A 69 -10.34 -1.22 4.55
CA ILE A 69 -10.22 -0.96 5.99
C ILE A 69 -8.87 -0.31 6.32
N ILE A 70 -7.78 -0.83 5.76
CA ILE A 70 -6.43 -0.26 5.92
C ILE A 70 -6.39 1.18 5.39
N ALA A 71 -6.93 1.43 4.20
CA ALA A 71 -6.99 2.77 3.60
C ALA A 71 -7.76 3.76 4.48
N ALA A 72 -8.93 3.36 4.99
CA ALA A 72 -9.73 4.19 5.90
C ALA A 72 -8.97 4.52 7.19
N ARG A 73 -8.22 3.56 7.75
CA ARG A 73 -7.39 3.79 8.94
C ARG A 73 -6.21 4.72 8.66
N ILE A 74 -5.54 4.56 7.51
CA ILE A 74 -4.47 5.47 7.08
C ILE A 74 -5.01 6.89 6.90
N GLY A 75 -6.23 7.05 6.38
CA GLY A 75 -6.90 8.34 6.23
C GLY A 75 -7.09 9.11 7.54
N ASN A 76 -7.02 8.43 8.69
CA ASN A 76 -7.09 9.05 10.02
C ASN A 76 -5.72 9.39 10.63
N LEU A 77 -4.61 9.08 9.94
CA LEU A 77 -3.27 9.41 10.43
C LEU A 77 -2.98 10.91 10.25
N LEU A 78 -2.24 11.47 11.21
CA LEU A 78 -1.79 12.86 11.14
C LEU A 78 -1.02 13.12 9.84
N ALA A 79 -1.31 14.25 9.20
CA ALA A 79 -0.75 14.72 7.92
C ALA A 79 -1.21 13.94 6.68
N VAL A 80 -2.09 12.94 6.79
CA VAL A 80 -2.73 12.32 5.63
C VAL A 80 -3.95 13.15 5.21
N ARG A 81 -4.00 13.54 3.93
CA ARG A 81 -5.07 14.35 3.35
C ARG A 81 -6.09 13.51 2.58
N ALA A 82 -5.62 12.48 1.88
CA ALA A 82 -6.46 11.57 1.13
C ALA A 82 -5.78 10.21 0.96
N VAL A 83 -6.59 9.16 0.89
CA VAL A 83 -6.16 7.80 0.56
C VAL A 83 -7.13 7.22 -0.43
N ASP A 84 -6.61 6.68 -1.53
CA ASP A 84 -7.34 5.83 -2.45
C ASP A 84 -6.72 4.44 -2.49
N VAL A 85 -7.52 3.41 -2.73
CA VAL A 85 -7.07 2.03 -2.82
C VAL A 85 -7.80 1.29 -3.92
N ARG A 86 -7.03 0.56 -4.72
CA ARG A 86 -7.56 -0.26 -5.82
C ARG A 86 -6.79 -1.56 -5.95
N SER A 87 -7.50 -2.61 -6.32
CA SER A 87 -6.87 -3.84 -6.81
C SER A 87 -6.20 -3.56 -8.16
N VAL A 88 -5.00 -4.08 -8.34
CA VAL A 88 -4.25 -4.04 -9.59
C VAL A 88 -3.96 -5.47 -10.02
N ALA A 89 -4.03 -5.72 -11.32
CA ALA A 89 -3.58 -7.00 -11.85
C ALA A 89 -2.10 -7.18 -11.49
N PRO A 90 -1.65 -8.41 -11.17
CA PRO A 90 -0.24 -8.67 -11.02
C PRO A 90 0.47 -8.23 -12.31
N CYS A 91 1.52 -7.40 -12.18
CA CYS A 91 2.41 -7.16 -13.32
C CYS A 91 2.97 -8.53 -13.72
N ASP A 92 2.67 -8.99 -14.93
CA ASP A 92 3.40 -10.08 -15.57
C ASP A 92 4.88 -9.63 -15.62
N ALA A 93 5.68 -10.20 -14.73
CA ALA A 93 7.12 -9.94 -14.61
C ALA A 93 7.91 -10.72 -15.66
#